data_AF-M8BCE1-F1
#
_entry.id   AF-M8BCE1-F1
#
_cell.length_a   1.000
_cell.length_b   1.000
_cell.length_c   1.000
_cell.angle_alpha   90.00
_cell.angle_beta   90.00
_cell.angle_gamma   90.00
#
_symmetry.space_group_name_H-M   'P 1'
#
loop_
_entity.id
_entity.type
_entity.pdbx_description
1 polymer ?
#
loop_
_entity_poly.entity_id
_entity_poly.type
_entity_poly.pdbx_seq_one_letter_code
_entity_poly.pdbx_strand_id
1 'polypeptide(L)'
;MDIDQLPCGSFCMVAVATILMSLILRQVLSGKHTGAKLPPGPWNLPVIGSLHHLVGTKLPPHRAFLRLARRHGPLMLLRLGEVPIVIVSTPEAAMEVFKTNDLAFATRPSGPTVDIISSGGKGFALAPYGDHWRQMRKVCIMELLSTRQEIFGAATDTTASTLEWAMAELIRNPHVMARAKLELQQRLGHHRGSTVTSADLHGLHYLRMVIKETLRLHPSVSLIHRAAMEDCQVMGYHIPKGTSVMINAFAVGTDPTHWGEDAAEFRPERFEEMSVEYFKQGPQMEFIPFGAGRRQCPGALFASTTMELVLANLLYYFDWAIPGGAGPETLDMGEVFGIVVQTRSSLRLRAVASCHLQEH
;
A
#
# COMPACT_ATOMS: atom_id res chain seq x y z
N MET A 1 1.42 28.33 54.67
CA MET A 1 2.45 28.28 53.61
C MET A 1 1.68 28.33 52.31
N ASP A 2 1.59 29.53 51.74
CA ASP A 2 0.77 29.81 50.57
C ASP A 2 1.35 29.15 49.31
N ILE A 3 0.52 28.36 48.64
CA ILE A 3 0.85 27.70 47.36
C ILE A 3 0.84 28.71 46.19
N ASP A 4 0.34 29.91 46.41
CA ASP A 4 0.12 30.95 45.39
C ASP A 4 1.32 31.90 45.15
N GLN A 5 2.48 31.67 45.78
CA GLN A 5 3.69 32.50 45.60
C GLN A 5 4.82 31.83 44.80
N LEU A 6 4.57 30.71 44.12
CA LEU A 6 5.56 30.12 43.22
C LEU A 6 5.57 30.88 41.88
N PRO A 7 6.65 31.61 41.54
CA PRO A 7 6.70 32.34 40.27
C PRO A 7 6.65 31.33 39.12
N CYS A 8 5.84 31.64 38.09
CA CYS A 8 5.68 30.84 36.87
C CYS A 8 7.05 30.38 36.26
N GLY A 9 8.11 31.17 36.48
CA GLY A 9 9.48 30.83 36.09
C GLY A 9 10.07 29.58 36.77
N SER A 10 9.68 29.25 38.01
CA SER A 10 10.19 28.06 38.72
C SER A 10 9.67 26.76 38.09
N PHE A 11 8.43 26.73 37.60
CA PHE A 11 7.90 25.56 36.90
C PHE A 11 8.56 25.36 35.53
N CYS A 12 8.84 26.44 34.79
CA CYS A 12 9.60 26.36 33.54
C CYS A 12 11.04 25.86 33.76
N MET A 13 11.72 26.35 34.80
CA MET A 13 13.09 25.92 35.13
C MET A 13 13.15 24.44 35.49
N VAL A 14 12.20 23.93 36.28
CA VAL A 14 12.12 22.50 36.63
C VAL A 14 11.81 21.65 35.38
N ALA A 15 10.93 22.10 34.50
CA ALA A 15 10.63 21.38 33.25
C ALA A 15 11.83 21.34 32.30
N VAL A 16 12.57 22.44 32.15
CA VAL A 16 13.79 22.49 31.34
C VAL A 16 14.89 21.61 31.95
N ALA A 17 15.04 21.64 33.27
CA ALA A 17 16.02 20.82 33.98
C ALA A 17 15.69 19.32 33.89
N THR A 18 14.42 18.92 33.98
CA THR A 18 14.03 17.50 33.82
C THR A 18 14.20 17.02 32.39
N ILE A 19 13.90 17.87 31.39
CA ILE A 19 14.17 17.58 29.98
C ILE A 19 15.69 17.41 29.77
N LEU A 20 16.51 18.34 30.22
CA LEU A 20 17.97 18.26 30.10
C LEU A 20 18.54 17.04 30.83
N MET A 21 18.10 16.76 32.06
CA MET A 21 18.50 15.58 32.81
C MET A 21 18.10 14.30 32.07
N SER A 22 16.90 14.23 31.50
CA SER A 22 16.45 13.07 30.71
C SER A 22 17.28 12.86 29.44
N LEU A 23 17.73 13.95 28.80
CA LEU A 23 18.58 13.90 27.61
C LEU A 23 20.00 13.44 27.95
N ILE A 24 20.55 13.93 29.05
CA ILE A 24 21.86 13.51 29.56
C ILE A 24 21.81 12.04 30.01
N LEU A 25 20.77 11.64 30.75
CA LEU A 25 20.60 10.26 31.19
C LEU A 25 20.44 9.33 29.98
N ARG A 26 19.72 9.74 28.94
CA ARG A 26 19.64 8.97 27.68
C ARG A 26 20.97 8.88 26.95
N GLN A 27 21.78 9.93 26.94
CA GLN A 27 23.12 9.87 26.34
C GLN A 27 24.06 8.94 27.13
N VAL A 28 23.96 8.92 28.46
CA VAL A 28 24.78 8.07 29.34
C VAL A 28 24.30 6.61 29.33
N LEU A 29 22.99 6.37 29.23
CA LEU A 29 22.37 5.05 29.18
C LEU A 29 22.31 4.45 27.78
N SER A 30 22.47 5.26 26.73
CA SER A 30 22.62 4.77 25.36
C SER A 30 23.98 4.06 25.26
N GLY A 31 23.95 2.74 25.52
CA GLY A 31 25.12 1.88 25.45
C GLY A 31 25.92 2.07 24.16
N LYS A 32 27.23 1.77 24.22
CA LYS A 32 28.16 1.83 23.08
C LYS A 32 27.50 1.26 21.83
N HIS A 33 27.19 2.13 20.87
CA HIS A 33 26.82 1.69 19.54
C HIS A 33 27.99 0.86 19.00
N THR A 34 27.71 -0.40 18.67
CA THR A 34 28.55 -1.15 17.73
C THR A 34 28.72 -0.25 16.50
N GLY A 35 29.91 -0.20 15.89
CA GLY A 35 30.20 0.65 14.72
C GLY A 35 29.41 0.31 13.44
N ALA A 36 28.22 -0.28 13.59
CA ALA A 36 27.33 -0.70 12.54
C ALA A 36 26.65 0.52 11.90
N LYS A 37 26.73 0.57 10.56
CA LYS A 37 26.17 1.66 9.75
C LYS A 37 24.65 1.51 9.68
N LEU A 38 23.90 2.39 10.36
CA LEU A 38 22.44 2.45 10.27
C LEU A 38 21.99 3.16 8.97
N PRO A 39 20.77 2.89 8.47
CA PRO A 39 20.24 3.62 7.32
C PRO A 39 20.23 5.14 7.57
N PRO A 40 20.45 5.96 6.52
CA PRO A 40 20.37 7.41 6.62
C PRO A 40 18.96 7.87 6.97
N GLY A 41 18.79 9.09 7.45
CA GLY A 41 17.46 9.61 7.75
C GLY A 41 17.47 11.11 8.02
N PRO A 42 16.28 11.73 8.09
CA PRO A 42 16.16 13.11 8.52
C PRO A 42 16.64 13.26 9.96
N TRP A 43 17.03 14.49 10.30
CA TRP A 43 17.42 14.84 11.66
C TRP A 43 16.23 14.71 12.64
N ASN A 44 16.55 14.47 13.90
CA ASN A 44 15.59 14.15 14.94
C ASN A 44 15.52 15.24 16.00
N LEU A 45 14.31 15.60 16.43
CA LEU A 45 14.11 16.40 17.64
C LEU A 45 14.08 15.51 18.89
N PRO A 46 14.44 16.06 20.06
CA PRO A 46 14.22 15.40 21.34
C PRO A 46 12.77 14.90 21.48
N VAL A 47 12.61 13.70 22.04
CA VAL A 47 11.32 13.05 22.34
C VAL A 47 10.49 12.65 21.11
N ILE A 48 10.21 13.55 20.16
CA ILE A 48 9.30 13.29 19.03
C ILE A 48 9.99 12.70 17.79
N GLY A 49 11.33 12.71 17.74
CA GLY A 49 12.11 12.17 16.64
C GLY A 49 11.85 12.90 15.32
N SER A 50 11.55 12.15 14.26
CA SER A 50 11.27 12.62 12.91
C SER A 50 9.81 13.03 12.68
N LEU A 51 8.92 12.91 13.69
CA LEU A 51 7.48 13.11 13.51
C LEU A 51 7.13 14.52 12.97
N HIS A 52 7.92 15.53 13.34
CA HIS A 52 7.76 16.91 12.87
C HIS A 52 7.96 17.10 11.35
N HIS A 53 8.63 16.16 10.66
CA HIS A 53 8.72 16.16 9.19
C HIS A 53 7.43 15.69 8.51
N LEU A 54 6.56 15.02 9.27
CA LEU A 54 5.32 14.43 8.77
C LEU A 54 4.12 15.32 9.11
N VAL A 55 4.11 15.84 10.33
CA VAL A 55 3.06 16.74 10.84
C VAL A 55 3.10 18.06 10.07
N GLY A 56 1.96 18.48 9.52
CA GLY A 56 1.82 19.75 8.79
C GLY A 56 1.97 19.66 7.26
N THR A 57 2.39 18.51 6.71
CA THR A 57 2.55 18.35 5.25
C THR A 57 1.22 18.28 4.49
N LYS A 58 0.09 18.01 5.17
CA LYS A 58 -1.21 17.62 4.61
C LYS A 58 -1.15 16.38 3.69
N LEU A 59 0.02 15.75 3.55
CA LEU A 59 0.22 14.57 2.74
C LEU A 59 -0.07 13.32 3.58
N PRO A 60 -0.66 12.29 2.98
CA PRO A 60 -0.76 11.00 3.64
C PRO A 60 0.64 10.35 3.81
N PRO A 61 0.82 9.48 4.82
CA PRO A 61 2.12 8.91 5.18
C PRO A 61 2.95 8.37 4.02
N HIS A 62 2.39 7.54 3.13
CA HIS A 62 3.15 6.97 2.01
C HIS A 62 3.70 8.02 1.03
N ARG A 63 2.97 9.13 0.79
CA ARG A 63 3.46 10.27 -0.02
C ARG A 63 4.48 11.11 0.75
N ALA A 64 4.26 11.35 2.04
CA ALA A 64 5.21 12.07 2.88
C ALA A 64 6.55 11.32 2.98
N PHE A 65 6.49 9.98 3.10
CA PHE A 65 7.65 9.11 3.11
C PHE A 65 8.40 9.11 1.78
N LEU A 66 7.69 9.02 0.64
CA LEU A 66 8.33 9.17 -0.67
C LEU A 66 9.06 10.51 -0.80
N ARG A 67 8.45 11.61 -0.32
CA ARG A 67 9.07 12.94 -0.35
C ARG A 67 10.38 13.00 0.44
N LEU A 68 10.43 12.36 1.60
CA LEU A 68 11.64 12.24 2.42
C LEU A 68 12.66 11.30 1.78
N ALA A 69 12.23 10.17 1.22
CA ALA A 69 13.10 9.21 0.54
C ALA A 69 13.86 9.85 -0.63
N ARG A 70 13.24 10.77 -1.37
CA ARG A 70 13.94 11.55 -2.42
C ARG A 70 15.16 12.34 -1.93
N ARG A 71 15.25 12.65 -0.64
CA ARG A 71 16.39 13.36 -0.03
C ARG A 71 17.34 12.44 0.72
N HIS A 72 16.83 11.33 1.25
CA HIS A 72 17.58 10.45 2.16
C HIS A 72 17.99 9.11 1.55
N GLY A 73 17.46 8.78 0.37
CA GLY A 73 17.81 7.58 -0.39
C GLY A 73 16.76 6.46 -0.34
N PRO A 74 17.08 5.32 -0.97
CA PRO A 74 16.14 4.21 -1.21
C PRO A 74 15.70 3.48 0.08
N LEU A 75 16.55 3.53 1.11
CA LEU A 75 16.33 2.97 2.43
C LEU A 75 16.62 4.07 3.45
N MET A 76 15.64 4.43 4.29
CA MET A 76 15.83 5.47 5.30
C MET A 76 15.29 5.08 6.67
N LEU A 77 15.90 5.60 7.73
CA LEU A 77 15.48 5.42 9.11
C LEU A 77 14.70 6.66 9.58
N LEU A 78 13.45 6.43 10.01
CA LEU A 78 12.64 7.40 10.73
C LEU A 78 12.55 7.00 12.21
N ARG A 79 12.42 7.98 13.10
CA ARG A 79 12.07 7.77 14.51
C ARG A 79 10.73 8.43 14.81
N LEU A 80 9.69 7.64 15.02
CA LEU A 80 8.38 8.17 15.44
C LEU A 80 8.33 8.09 16.97
N GLY A 81 8.67 9.22 17.60
CA GLY A 81 8.99 9.21 19.02
C GLY A 81 10.26 8.40 19.28
N GLU A 82 10.16 7.37 20.12
CA GLU A 82 11.27 6.45 20.42
C GLU A 82 11.33 5.23 19.48
N VAL A 83 10.31 5.02 18.65
CA VAL A 83 10.18 3.82 17.81
C VAL A 83 10.96 4.01 16.49
N PRO A 84 12.02 3.23 16.23
CA PRO A 84 12.72 3.25 14.96
C PRO A 84 11.91 2.50 13.90
N ILE A 85 11.77 3.11 12.71
CA ILE A 85 11.08 2.54 11.57
C ILE A 85 11.94 2.75 10.33
N VAL A 86 12.23 1.67 9.63
CA VAL A 86 12.94 1.72 8.35
C VAL A 86 11.93 1.79 7.23
N ILE A 87 12.09 2.76 6.34
CA ILE A 87 11.25 2.95 5.16
C ILE A 87 12.03 2.51 3.93
N VAL A 88 11.40 1.64 3.14
CA VAL A 88 11.91 1.10 1.87
C VAL A 88 11.10 1.72 0.74
N SER A 89 11.75 2.36 -0.24
CA SER A 89 11.07 3.16 -1.26
C SER A 89 11.44 2.86 -2.72
N THR A 90 12.38 1.94 -2.99
CA THR A 90 12.76 1.55 -4.35
C THR A 90 12.66 0.03 -4.57
N PRO A 91 12.57 -0.44 -5.83
CA PRO A 91 12.49 -1.86 -6.15
C PRO A 91 13.68 -2.67 -5.60
N GLU A 92 14.90 -2.15 -5.64
CA GLU A 92 16.11 -2.85 -5.19
C GLU A 92 16.11 -3.06 -3.67
N ALA A 93 15.74 -2.03 -2.92
CA ALA A 93 15.61 -2.14 -1.47
C ALA A 93 14.44 -3.08 -1.09
N ALA A 94 13.35 -3.08 -1.86
CA ALA A 94 12.25 -4.03 -1.69
C ALA A 94 12.67 -5.47 -2.01
N MET A 95 13.53 -5.68 -3.00
CA MET A 95 14.12 -6.97 -3.35
C MET A 95 14.91 -7.56 -2.18
N GLU A 96 15.76 -6.75 -1.56
CA GLU A 96 16.55 -7.21 -0.42
C GLU A 96 15.67 -7.63 0.77
N VAL A 97 14.55 -6.93 0.99
CA VAL A 97 13.63 -7.24 2.09
C VAL A 97 12.73 -8.44 1.78
N PHE A 98 12.14 -8.52 0.59
CA PHE A 98 11.16 -9.56 0.26
C PHE A 98 11.75 -10.85 -0.29
N LYS A 99 12.99 -10.84 -0.81
CA LYS A 99 13.62 -12.02 -1.41
C LYS A 99 14.90 -12.38 -0.69
N THR A 100 15.89 -11.50 -0.69
CA THR A 100 17.21 -11.79 -0.10
C THR A 100 17.08 -12.13 1.39
N ASN A 101 16.28 -11.35 2.12
CA ASN A 101 16.04 -11.52 3.56
C ASN A 101 14.58 -11.96 3.85
N ASP A 102 13.95 -12.72 2.94
CA ASP A 102 12.52 -13.10 3.03
C ASP A 102 12.11 -13.64 4.41
N LEU A 103 12.90 -14.57 4.97
CA LEU A 103 12.61 -15.15 6.28
C LEU A 103 12.81 -14.15 7.42
N ALA A 104 13.90 -13.36 7.39
CA ALA A 104 14.21 -12.37 8.42
C ALA A 104 13.13 -11.28 8.53
N PHE A 105 12.41 -10.99 7.43
CA PHE A 105 11.29 -10.04 7.40
C PHE A 105 9.92 -10.69 7.24
N ALA A 106 9.79 -11.98 7.60
CA ALA A 106 8.53 -12.70 7.46
C ALA A 106 7.53 -12.36 8.58
N THR A 107 7.91 -11.68 9.65
CA THR A 107 7.01 -11.30 10.75
C THR A 107 6.41 -9.90 10.59
N ARG A 108 5.35 -9.61 11.36
CA ARG A 108 4.73 -8.29 11.48
C ARG A 108 5.22 -7.61 12.76
N PRO A 109 5.26 -6.26 12.82
CA PRO A 109 5.52 -5.55 14.07
C PRO A 109 4.51 -5.94 15.15
N SER A 110 4.96 -6.11 16.38
CA SER A 110 4.12 -6.32 17.56
C SER A 110 4.10 -5.08 18.45
N GLY A 111 3.06 -4.95 19.26
CA GLY A 111 2.89 -3.86 20.20
C GLY A 111 1.48 -3.89 20.79
N PRO A 112 1.22 -3.21 21.92
CA PRO A 112 -0.05 -3.34 22.65
C PRO A 112 -1.28 -3.14 21.77
N THR A 113 -1.27 -2.12 20.90
CA THR A 113 -2.36 -1.87 19.94
C THR A 113 -2.53 -2.99 18.92
N VAL A 114 -1.42 -3.50 18.35
CA VAL A 114 -1.46 -4.60 17.40
C VAL A 114 -1.97 -5.87 18.08
N ASP A 115 -1.56 -6.11 19.32
CA ASP A 115 -2.00 -7.27 20.09
C ASP A 115 -3.51 -7.18 20.39
N ILE A 116 -4.02 -6.01 20.78
CA ILE A 116 -5.47 -5.81 20.97
C ILE A 116 -6.24 -6.07 19.66
N ILE A 117 -5.82 -5.46 18.55
CA ILE A 117 -6.51 -5.59 17.25
C ILE A 117 -6.42 -7.02 16.70
N SER A 118 -5.33 -7.74 17.00
CA SER A 118 -5.08 -9.10 16.49
C SER A 118 -5.42 -10.21 17.47
N SER A 119 -6.10 -9.89 18.58
CA SER A 119 -6.44 -10.82 19.66
C SER A 119 -5.23 -11.58 20.21
N GLY A 120 -4.14 -10.85 20.46
CA GLY A 120 -2.86 -11.35 20.94
C GLY A 120 -2.08 -12.13 19.88
N GLY A 121 -2.12 -11.69 18.61
CA GLY A 121 -1.45 -12.37 17.51
C GLY A 121 -2.11 -13.68 17.07
N LYS A 122 -3.32 -13.98 17.54
CA LYS A 122 -4.09 -15.18 17.17
C LYS A 122 -4.78 -15.06 15.82
N GLY A 123 -4.90 -13.85 15.27
CA GLY A 123 -5.42 -13.61 13.92
C GLY A 123 -4.53 -14.16 12.79
N PHE A 124 -4.83 -13.82 11.54
CA PHE A 124 -4.01 -14.23 10.38
C PHE A 124 -3.13 -13.09 9.81
N ALA A 125 -3.73 -11.93 9.52
CA ALA A 125 -3.06 -10.85 8.77
C ALA A 125 -1.89 -10.21 9.54
N LEU A 126 -2.07 -9.99 10.84
CA LEU A 126 -1.12 -9.34 11.74
C LEU A 126 -0.34 -10.31 12.65
N ALA A 127 -0.63 -11.61 12.58
CA ALA A 127 0.03 -12.59 13.44
C ALA A 127 1.55 -12.63 13.21
N PRO A 128 2.35 -12.85 14.27
CA PRO A 128 3.78 -13.12 14.14
C PRO A 128 4.07 -14.34 13.26
N TYR A 129 5.24 -14.38 12.64
CA TYR A 129 5.61 -15.54 11.83
C TYR A 129 5.96 -16.73 12.74
N GLY A 130 5.35 -17.89 12.46
CA GLY A 130 5.51 -19.10 13.27
C GLY A 130 4.59 -20.23 12.77
N ASP A 131 4.53 -21.34 13.51
CA ASP A 131 3.69 -22.49 13.14
C ASP A 131 2.21 -22.14 13.04
N HIS A 132 1.68 -21.39 14.01
CA HIS A 132 0.30 -20.89 13.99
C HIS A 132 -0.02 -20.16 12.69
N TRP A 133 0.80 -19.15 12.33
CA TRP A 133 0.57 -18.39 11.10
C TRP A 133 0.70 -19.26 9.83
N ARG A 134 1.64 -20.21 9.79
CA ARG A 134 1.79 -21.15 8.66
C ARG A 134 0.55 -22.02 8.49
N GLN A 135 -0.02 -22.51 9.60
CA GLN A 135 -1.25 -23.29 9.59
C GLN A 135 -2.45 -22.43 9.15
N MET A 136 -2.61 -21.25 9.72
CA MET A 136 -3.66 -20.31 9.32
C MET A 136 -3.56 -19.90 7.85
N ARG A 137 -2.34 -19.76 7.29
CA ARG A 137 -2.14 -19.53 5.86
C ARG A 137 -2.68 -20.68 5.02
N LYS A 138 -2.41 -21.94 5.41
CA LYS A 138 -2.94 -23.12 4.70
C LYS A 138 -4.46 -23.12 4.74
N VAL A 139 -5.06 -22.89 5.91
CA VAL A 139 -6.52 -22.79 6.06
C VAL A 139 -7.08 -21.68 5.17
N CYS A 140 -6.52 -20.47 5.22
CA CYS A 140 -6.96 -19.36 4.36
C CYS A 140 -6.90 -19.70 2.87
N ILE A 141 -5.81 -20.34 2.41
CA ILE A 141 -5.69 -20.73 1.00
C ILE A 141 -6.70 -21.82 0.64
N MET A 142 -6.93 -22.79 1.53
CA MET A 142 -7.95 -23.83 1.30
C MET A 142 -9.37 -23.25 1.28
N GLU A 143 -9.69 -22.31 2.17
CA GLU A 143 -11.01 -21.66 2.21
C GLU A 143 -11.22 -20.71 1.03
N LEU A 144 -10.19 -20.00 0.55
CA LEU A 144 -10.27 -19.25 -0.71
C LEU A 144 -10.61 -20.14 -1.92
N LEU A 145 -10.26 -21.42 -1.85
CA LEU A 145 -10.56 -22.44 -2.86
C LEU A 145 -11.84 -23.22 -2.53
N SER A 146 -12.47 -22.98 -1.37
CA SER A 146 -13.70 -23.64 -0.95
C SER A 146 -14.91 -22.84 -1.40
N THR A 147 -16.08 -23.50 -1.49
CA THR A 147 -17.35 -22.85 -1.81
C THR A 147 -17.94 -22.05 -0.63
N ARG A 148 -17.30 -22.07 0.55
CA ARG A 148 -17.69 -21.32 1.75
C ARG A 148 -16.79 -20.10 1.93
N GLN A 149 -17.19 -18.97 1.37
CA GLN A 149 -16.37 -17.75 1.31
C GLN A 149 -16.31 -16.99 2.65
N GLU A 150 -15.90 -17.59 3.77
CA GLU A 150 -15.87 -16.93 5.09
C GLU A 150 -14.71 -15.92 5.30
N ILE A 151 -13.98 -15.51 4.27
CA ILE A 151 -12.89 -14.51 4.34
C ILE A 151 -13.40 -13.14 3.87
N PHE A 152 -14.41 -12.60 4.55
CA PHE A 152 -15.10 -11.39 4.09
C PHE A 152 -14.38 -10.08 4.42
N GLY A 153 -13.75 -9.94 5.60
CA GLY A 153 -13.26 -8.63 6.06
C GLY A 153 -12.12 -8.03 5.23
N ALA A 154 -11.00 -8.75 5.09
CA ALA A 154 -9.79 -8.21 4.45
C ALA A 154 -9.90 -8.07 2.92
N ALA A 155 -10.74 -8.90 2.28
CA ALA A 155 -10.87 -8.93 0.82
C ALA A 155 -11.88 -7.89 0.31
N THR A 156 -12.90 -7.54 1.09
CA THR A 156 -13.98 -6.65 0.64
C THR A 156 -13.50 -5.21 0.48
N ASP A 157 -12.96 -4.61 1.55
CA ASP A 157 -12.59 -3.19 1.54
C ASP A 157 -11.45 -2.89 0.55
N THR A 158 -10.47 -3.80 0.44
CA THR A 158 -9.34 -3.63 -0.47
C THR A 158 -9.74 -3.74 -1.93
N THR A 159 -10.60 -4.70 -2.27
CA THR A 159 -11.11 -4.89 -3.63
C THR A 159 -12.05 -3.77 -4.04
N ALA A 160 -12.95 -3.35 -3.13
CA ALA A 160 -13.84 -2.22 -3.36
C ALA A 160 -13.07 -0.92 -3.60
N SER A 161 -12.04 -0.64 -2.78
CA SER A 161 -11.17 0.53 -3.00
C SER A 161 -10.48 0.51 -4.36
N THR A 162 -9.90 -0.63 -4.77
CA THR A 162 -9.28 -0.74 -6.10
C THR A 162 -10.30 -0.51 -7.21
N LEU A 163 -11.50 -1.08 -7.11
CA LEU A 163 -12.55 -0.90 -8.11
C LEU A 163 -13.06 0.55 -8.18
N GLU A 164 -13.17 1.22 -7.03
CA GLU A 164 -13.53 2.64 -6.98
C GLU A 164 -12.45 3.50 -7.67
N TRP A 165 -11.16 3.28 -7.38
CA TRP A 165 -10.06 3.96 -8.07
C TRP A 165 -10.02 3.65 -9.57
N ALA A 166 -10.28 2.41 -9.97
CA ALA A 166 -10.34 2.03 -11.38
C ALA A 166 -11.45 2.80 -12.10
N MET A 167 -12.65 2.88 -11.50
CA MET A 167 -13.75 3.65 -12.07
C MET A 167 -13.44 5.16 -12.10
N ALA A 168 -12.82 5.71 -11.06
CA ALA A 168 -12.42 7.11 -11.02
C ALA A 168 -11.43 7.44 -12.16
N GLU A 169 -10.40 6.60 -12.34
CA GLU A 169 -9.40 6.78 -13.39
C GLU A 169 -9.98 6.59 -14.79
N LEU A 170 -10.89 5.63 -14.99
CA LEU A 170 -11.55 5.45 -16.27
C LEU A 170 -12.44 6.65 -16.64
N ILE A 171 -13.16 7.24 -15.67
CA ILE A 171 -13.94 8.46 -15.92
C ILE A 171 -13.00 9.64 -16.20
N ARG A 172 -11.89 9.75 -15.45
CA ARG A 172 -10.86 10.79 -15.65
C ARG A 172 -10.18 10.67 -17.01
N ASN A 173 -10.11 9.47 -17.58
CA ASN A 173 -9.45 9.16 -18.84
C ASN A 173 -10.43 8.49 -19.84
N PRO A 174 -11.34 9.26 -20.49
CA PRO A 174 -12.38 8.69 -21.34
C PRO A 174 -11.89 7.83 -22.50
N HIS A 175 -10.68 8.09 -23.01
CA HIS A 175 -10.06 7.29 -24.06
C HIS A 175 -9.71 5.86 -23.58
N VAL A 176 -9.24 5.71 -22.33
CA VAL A 176 -8.98 4.41 -21.70
C VAL A 176 -10.29 3.66 -21.47
N MET A 177 -11.32 4.35 -20.96
CA MET A 177 -12.67 3.79 -20.80
C MET A 177 -13.21 3.26 -22.14
N ALA A 178 -13.12 4.05 -23.20
CA ALA A 178 -13.57 3.65 -24.52
C ALA A 178 -12.82 2.41 -25.04
N ARG A 179 -11.50 2.33 -24.86
CA ARG A 179 -10.69 1.18 -25.27
C ARG A 179 -11.05 -0.09 -24.48
N ALA A 180 -11.26 0.03 -23.16
CA ALA A 180 -11.71 -1.10 -22.33
C ALA A 180 -13.11 -1.60 -22.71
N LYS A 181 -14.06 -0.68 -22.96
CA LYS A 181 -15.40 -1.05 -23.44
C LYS A 181 -15.37 -1.69 -24.83
N LEU A 182 -14.52 -1.20 -25.73
CA LEU A 182 -14.35 -1.78 -27.07
C LEU A 182 -13.82 -3.23 -26.99
N GLU A 183 -12.82 -3.50 -26.14
CA GLU A 183 -12.33 -4.87 -25.90
C GLU A 183 -13.47 -5.79 -25.44
N LEU A 184 -14.25 -5.36 -24.44
CA LEU A 184 -15.39 -6.13 -23.93
C LEU A 184 -16.43 -6.41 -25.03
N GLN A 185 -16.78 -5.41 -25.82
CA GLN A 185 -17.73 -5.56 -26.93
C GLN A 185 -17.24 -6.53 -28.00
N GLN A 186 -15.96 -6.46 -28.37
CA GLN A 186 -15.36 -7.35 -29.37
C GLN A 186 -15.29 -8.80 -28.90
N ARG A 187 -15.00 -9.02 -27.60
CA ARG A 187 -14.82 -10.36 -27.03
C ARG A 187 -16.13 -11.03 -26.65
N LEU A 188 -17.12 -10.26 -26.18
CA LEU A 188 -18.36 -10.78 -25.64
C LEU A 188 -19.55 -10.65 -26.61
N GLY A 189 -19.39 -9.86 -27.68
CA GLY A 189 -20.46 -9.55 -28.64
C GLY A 189 -21.50 -8.56 -28.10
N HIS A 190 -22.44 -8.15 -28.95
CA HIS A 190 -23.50 -7.19 -28.60
C HIS A 190 -24.76 -7.83 -28.00
N HIS A 191 -24.91 -9.16 -28.08
CA HIS A 191 -26.16 -9.86 -27.78
C HIS A 191 -26.01 -10.92 -26.69
N ARG A 192 -25.53 -10.53 -25.50
CA ARG A 192 -25.52 -11.41 -24.33
C ARG A 192 -26.56 -10.98 -23.30
N GLY A 193 -27.66 -11.74 -23.23
CA GLY A 193 -28.66 -11.65 -22.16
C GLY A 193 -28.20 -12.25 -20.81
N SER A 194 -26.93 -12.68 -20.69
CA SER A 194 -26.37 -13.32 -19.50
C SER A 194 -25.16 -12.56 -18.96
N THR A 195 -25.08 -12.43 -17.64
CA THR A 195 -23.98 -11.81 -16.86
C THR A 195 -22.60 -12.29 -17.33
N VAL A 196 -21.60 -11.39 -17.34
CA VAL A 196 -20.20 -11.78 -17.62
C VAL A 196 -19.72 -12.69 -16.49
N THR A 197 -19.16 -13.84 -16.85
CA THR A 197 -18.68 -14.87 -15.91
C THR A 197 -17.16 -15.00 -15.93
N SER A 198 -16.60 -15.76 -15.00
CA SER A 198 -15.16 -16.04 -14.96
C SER A 198 -14.63 -16.71 -16.23
N ALA A 199 -15.45 -17.51 -16.92
CA ALA A 199 -15.09 -18.15 -18.18
C ALA A 199 -14.83 -17.14 -19.31
N ASP A 200 -15.45 -15.97 -19.23
CA ASP A 200 -15.40 -14.94 -20.26
C ASP A 200 -14.21 -13.98 -20.09
N LEU A 201 -13.54 -14.04 -18.94
CA LEU A 201 -12.38 -13.19 -18.67
C LEU A 201 -11.21 -13.52 -19.60
N HIS A 202 -11.20 -14.72 -20.21
CA HIS A 202 -10.13 -15.13 -21.11
C HIS A 202 -10.01 -14.20 -22.33
N GLY A 203 -8.87 -13.53 -22.43
CA GLY A 203 -8.56 -12.57 -23.50
C GLY A 203 -8.98 -11.12 -23.24
N LEU A 204 -9.47 -10.76 -22.05
CA LEU A 204 -9.63 -9.37 -21.61
C LEU A 204 -8.27 -8.81 -21.14
N HIS A 205 -7.36 -8.57 -22.08
CA HIS A 205 -5.99 -8.15 -21.78
C HIS A 205 -5.92 -6.69 -21.34
N TYR A 206 -6.61 -5.81 -22.04
CA TYR A 206 -6.63 -4.37 -21.74
C TYR A 206 -7.31 -4.10 -20.40
N LEU A 207 -8.42 -4.77 -20.09
CA LEU A 207 -9.07 -4.67 -18.78
C LEU A 207 -8.11 -5.05 -17.63
N ARG A 208 -7.28 -6.08 -17.81
CA ARG A 208 -6.25 -6.43 -16.83
C ARG A 208 -5.18 -5.36 -16.68
N MET A 209 -4.78 -4.73 -17.78
CA MET A 209 -3.82 -3.64 -17.74
C MET A 209 -4.38 -2.43 -16.99
N VAL A 210 -5.66 -2.10 -17.17
CA VAL A 210 -6.37 -1.07 -16.38
C VAL A 210 -6.30 -1.38 -14.88
N ILE A 211 -6.61 -2.62 -14.49
CA ILE A 211 -6.56 -3.03 -13.07
C ILE A 211 -5.13 -2.95 -12.52
N LYS A 212 -4.14 -3.42 -13.29
CA LYS A 212 -2.72 -3.35 -12.88
C LYS A 212 -2.25 -1.91 -12.72
N GLU A 213 -2.59 -1.02 -13.65
CA GLU A 213 -2.24 0.40 -13.58
C GLU A 213 -2.94 1.10 -12.41
N THR A 214 -4.19 0.72 -12.13
CA THR A 214 -4.90 1.18 -10.94
C THR A 214 -4.16 0.75 -9.67
N LEU A 215 -3.80 -0.53 -9.55
CA LEU A 215 -3.04 -1.06 -8.40
C LEU A 215 -1.65 -0.44 -8.25
N ARG A 216 -1.04 0.01 -9.35
CA ARG A 216 0.26 0.67 -9.38
C ARG A 216 0.19 2.09 -8.81
N LEU A 217 -0.75 2.88 -9.32
CA LEU A 217 -0.91 4.29 -8.96
C LEU A 217 -1.67 4.50 -7.64
N HIS A 218 -2.64 3.63 -7.37
CA HIS A 218 -3.54 3.69 -6.21
C HIS A 218 -3.53 2.37 -5.44
N PRO A 219 -2.38 1.95 -4.87
CA PRO A 219 -2.31 0.70 -4.12
C PRO A 219 -3.17 0.79 -2.87
N SER A 220 -4.20 -0.06 -2.78
CA SER A 220 -5.08 -0.16 -1.61
C SER A 220 -4.31 -0.36 -0.31
N VAL A 221 -3.15 -1.02 -0.35
CA VAL A 221 -2.19 -1.07 0.77
C VAL A 221 -0.88 -0.42 0.32
N SER A 222 -0.73 0.87 0.62
CA SER A 222 0.45 1.65 0.19
C SER A 222 1.70 1.42 1.04
N LEU A 223 1.56 1.01 2.30
CA LEU A 223 2.67 0.66 3.21
C LEU A 223 2.56 -0.79 3.68
N ILE A 224 3.48 -1.65 3.24
CA ILE A 224 3.54 -3.05 3.65
C ILE A 224 4.45 -3.18 4.88
N HIS A 225 3.87 -3.51 6.03
CA HIS A 225 4.60 -3.55 7.30
C HIS A 225 5.26 -4.90 7.56
N ARG A 226 6.56 -4.93 7.78
CA ARG A 226 7.33 -6.09 8.28
C ARG A 226 8.05 -5.71 9.57
N ALA A 227 8.63 -6.69 10.24
CA ALA A 227 9.63 -6.46 11.27
C ALA A 227 10.79 -7.44 11.12
N ALA A 228 11.98 -7.02 11.52
CA ALA A 228 13.16 -7.86 11.53
C ALA A 228 13.04 -8.91 12.65
N MET A 229 13.15 -10.19 12.30
CA MET A 229 13.14 -11.31 13.26
C MET A 229 14.51 -11.51 13.92
N GLU A 230 15.56 -11.02 13.27
CA GLU A 230 16.95 -11.11 13.66
C GLU A 230 17.73 -9.88 13.15
N ASP A 231 18.94 -9.71 13.66
CA ASP A 231 19.86 -8.71 13.15
C ASP A 231 20.26 -9.08 11.71
N CYS A 232 20.07 -8.16 10.77
CA CYS A 232 20.35 -8.41 9.35
C CYS A 232 20.95 -7.17 8.67
N GLN A 233 21.30 -7.32 7.40
CA GLN A 233 21.75 -6.20 6.56
C GLN A 233 20.82 -6.01 5.37
N VAL A 234 20.54 -4.75 5.06
CA VAL A 234 19.79 -4.33 3.87
C VAL A 234 20.54 -3.15 3.25
N MET A 235 20.88 -3.24 1.97
CA MET A 235 21.62 -2.22 1.21
C MET A 235 22.94 -1.82 1.91
N GLY A 236 23.61 -2.79 2.55
CA GLY A 236 24.84 -2.58 3.34
C GLY A 236 24.65 -1.84 4.67
N TYR A 237 23.39 -1.61 5.09
CA TYR A 237 23.05 -1.03 6.39
C TYR A 237 22.59 -2.10 7.36
N HIS A 238 22.97 -1.95 8.62
CA HIS A 238 22.55 -2.84 9.69
C HIS A 238 21.13 -2.53 10.15
N ILE A 239 20.28 -3.56 10.19
CA ILE A 239 18.90 -3.51 10.67
C ILE A 239 18.81 -4.37 11.93
N PRO A 240 18.66 -3.75 13.12
CA PRO A 240 18.53 -4.50 14.37
C PRO A 240 17.25 -5.33 14.42
N LYS A 241 17.29 -6.46 15.11
CA LYS A 241 16.11 -7.27 15.44
C LYS A 241 15.00 -6.44 16.06
N GLY A 242 13.76 -6.73 15.68
CA GLY A 242 12.56 -6.05 16.15
C GLY A 242 12.26 -4.73 15.44
N THR A 243 13.20 -4.20 14.63
CA THR A 243 12.98 -2.97 13.86
C THR A 243 11.81 -3.14 12.90
N SER A 244 10.85 -2.21 12.94
CA SER A 244 9.76 -2.17 11.98
C SER A 244 10.28 -1.70 10.62
N VAL A 245 9.88 -2.39 9.56
CA VAL A 245 10.21 -2.04 8.18
C VAL A 245 8.91 -1.80 7.42
N MET A 246 8.74 -0.63 6.81
CA MET A 246 7.60 -0.30 5.96
C MET A 246 8.06 -0.19 4.52
N ILE A 247 7.56 -1.09 3.67
CA ILE A 247 7.79 -1.04 2.23
C ILE A 247 6.72 -0.16 1.61
N ASN A 248 7.14 0.94 0.99
CA ASN A 248 6.26 1.89 0.35
C ASN A 248 5.94 1.45 -1.08
N ALA A 249 4.88 0.66 -1.22
CA ALA A 249 4.43 0.12 -2.50
C ALA A 249 4.08 1.23 -3.51
N PHE A 250 3.56 2.37 -3.03
CA PHE A 250 3.32 3.54 -3.88
C PHE A 250 4.63 4.13 -4.43
N ALA A 251 5.65 4.31 -3.58
CA ALA A 251 6.95 4.81 -4.04
C ALA A 251 7.57 3.88 -5.09
N VAL A 252 7.56 2.57 -4.83
CA VAL A 252 8.07 1.54 -5.74
C VAL A 252 7.30 1.54 -7.07
N GLY A 253 5.97 1.59 -7.01
CA GLY A 253 5.11 1.62 -8.20
C GLY A 253 5.15 2.94 -8.98
N THR A 254 5.73 4.00 -8.43
CA THR A 254 5.80 5.34 -9.07
C THR A 254 7.22 5.86 -9.22
N ASP A 255 8.22 4.98 -9.11
CA ASP A 255 9.63 5.34 -9.29
C ASP A 255 9.92 5.62 -10.77
N PRO A 256 10.24 6.86 -11.16
CA PRO A 256 10.48 7.21 -12.56
C PRO A 256 11.70 6.53 -13.17
N THR A 257 12.62 6.00 -12.36
CA THR A 257 13.78 5.25 -12.85
C THR A 257 13.38 3.91 -13.49
N HIS A 258 12.26 3.34 -13.06
CA HIS A 258 11.73 2.06 -13.55
C HIS A 258 10.48 2.23 -14.41
N TRP A 259 9.66 3.25 -14.11
CA TRP A 259 8.37 3.47 -14.75
C TRP A 259 8.37 4.60 -15.79
N GLY A 260 9.49 5.30 -15.97
CA GLY A 260 9.66 6.42 -16.90
C GLY A 260 9.26 7.78 -16.31
N GLU A 261 9.52 8.86 -17.05
CA GLU A 261 9.18 10.22 -16.61
C GLU A 261 7.66 10.42 -16.39
N ASP A 262 6.85 9.66 -17.12
CA ASP A 262 5.39 9.60 -17.01
C ASP A 262 4.88 8.66 -15.90
N ALA A 263 5.72 8.27 -14.93
CA ALA A 263 5.34 7.33 -13.86
C ALA A 263 4.11 7.76 -13.04
N ALA A 264 3.79 9.06 -13.02
CA ALA A 264 2.60 9.59 -12.34
C ALA A 264 1.31 9.54 -13.20
N GLU A 265 1.42 9.26 -14.50
CA GLU A 265 0.29 9.23 -15.43
C GLU A 265 -0.38 7.84 -15.46
N PHE A 266 -1.71 7.84 -15.53
CA PHE A 266 -2.51 6.63 -15.70
C PHE A 266 -2.47 6.17 -17.16
N ARG A 267 -1.57 5.25 -17.47
CA ARG A 267 -1.37 4.68 -18.83
C ARG A 267 -1.31 3.16 -18.76
N PRO A 268 -2.44 2.45 -18.88
CA PRO A 268 -2.49 0.98 -18.86
C PRO A 268 -1.55 0.31 -19.87
N GLU A 269 -1.32 0.93 -21.02
CA GLU A 269 -0.47 0.44 -22.11
C GLU A 269 0.96 0.11 -21.67
N ARG A 270 1.46 0.68 -20.56
CA ARG A 270 2.79 0.32 -20.04
C ARG A 270 2.90 -1.15 -19.64
N PHE A 271 1.78 -1.82 -19.38
CA PHE A 271 1.72 -3.25 -19.11
C PHE A 271 1.66 -4.12 -20.36
N GLU A 272 1.56 -3.53 -21.55
CA GLU A 272 1.63 -4.23 -22.85
C GLU A 272 3.09 -4.62 -23.15
N GLU A 273 4.03 -3.72 -22.86
CA GLU A 273 5.47 -3.89 -23.07
C GLU A 273 6.15 -4.74 -21.99
N MET A 274 5.57 -4.83 -20.79
CA MET A 274 5.99 -5.78 -19.74
C MET A 274 5.51 -7.20 -20.09
N SER A 275 6.02 -7.74 -21.20
CA SER A 275 5.69 -9.05 -21.75
C SER A 275 6.30 -10.20 -20.94
N VAL A 276 6.00 -11.43 -21.36
CA VAL A 276 6.61 -12.66 -20.82
C VAL A 276 8.15 -12.59 -20.80
N GLU A 277 8.77 -11.88 -21.75
CA GLU A 277 10.22 -11.66 -21.83
C GLU A 277 10.75 -10.75 -20.72
N TYR A 278 10.00 -9.73 -20.32
CA TYR A 278 10.35 -8.88 -19.17
C TYR A 278 10.39 -9.69 -17.87
N PHE A 279 9.42 -10.59 -17.68
CA PHE A 279 9.37 -11.48 -16.50
C PHE A 279 10.39 -12.63 -16.53
N LYS A 280 11.05 -12.90 -17.67
CA LYS A 280 12.16 -13.88 -17.76
C LYS A 280 13.48 -13.34 -17.20
N GLN A 281 13.61 -12.03 -16.96
CA GLN A 281 14.85 -11.37 -16.53
C GLN A 281 15.16 -11.49 -15.03
N GLY A 282 14.28 -12.15 -14.26
CA GLY A 282 14.45 -12.38 -12.83
C GLY A 282 13.26 -11.84 -12.02
N PRO A 283 13.31 -11.95 -10.68
CA PRO A 283 12.29 -11.33 -9.84
C PRO A 283 12.34 -9.81 -10.06
N GLN A 284 11.21 -9.23 -10.43
CA GLN A 284 10.99 -7.80 -10.62
C GLN A 284 10.20 -7.30 -9.39
N MET A 285 10.70 -6.27 -8.71
CA MET A 285 10.09 -5.68 -7.49
C MET A 285 9.44 -4.32 -7.73
N GLU A 286 9.40 -3.88 -8.98
CA GLU A 286 8.82 -2.64 -9.48
C GLU A 286 7.30 -2.61 -9.30
N PHE A 287 6.67 -3.80 -9.27
CA PHE A 287 5.23 -3.97 -9.12
C PHE A 287 4.88 -4.97 -8.02
N ILE A 288 4.55 -4.46 -6.83
CA ILE A 288 4.30 -5.26 -5.61
C ILE A 288 2.95 -4.97 -4.91
N PRO A 289 1.83 -4.84 -5.65
CA PRO A 289 0.53 -4.46 -5.05
C PRO A 289 0.00 -5.48 -4.04
N PHE A 290 0.45 -6.73 -4.14
CA PHE A 290 0.09 -7.82 -3.23
C PHE A 290 1.22 -8.22 -2.27
N GLY A 291 2.29 -7.41 -2.22
CA GLY A 291 3.56 -7.74 -1.58
C GLY A 291 4.26 -8.95 -2.22
N ALA A 292 5.32 -9.43 -1.58
CA ALA A 292 6.10 -10.57 -2.04
C ALA A 292 6.63 -11.44 -0.89
N GLY A 293 7.26 -12.56 -1.25
CA GLY A 293 7.86 -13.52 -0.34
C GLY A 293 6.81 -14.39 0.38
N ARG A 294 7.20 -15.00 1.49
CA ARG A 294 6.35 -15.92 2.29
C ARG A 294 5.00 -15.32 2.68
N ARG A 295 4.97 -14.01 2.86
CA ARG A 295 3.81 -13.22 3.33
C ARG A 295 3.07 -12.51 2.20
N GLN A 296 3.35 -12.84 0.94
CA GLN A 296 2.55 -12.37 -0.19
C GLN A 296 1.06 -12.68 0.06
N CYS A 297 0.20 -11.75 -0.35
CA CYS A 297 -1.24 -11.84 -0.18
C CYS A 297 -1.74 -13.20 -0.69
N PRO A 298 -2.36 -14.05 0.16
CA PRO A 298 -2.89 -15.33 -0.29
C PRO A 298 -4.12 -15.14 -1.21
N GLY A 299 -4.82 -14.01 -1.12
CA GLY A 299 -5.99 -13.68 -1.92
C GLY A 299 -5.69 -12.99 -3.25
N ALA A 300 -4.43 -12.87 -3.68
CA ALA A 300 -4.06 -12.10 -4.87
C ALA A 300 -4.78 -12.56 -6.16
N LEU A 301 -4.88 -13.89 -6.36
CA LEU A 301 -5.58 -14.45 -7.51
C LEU A 301 -7.08 -14.23 -7.45
N PHE A 302 -7.68 -14.49 -6.28
CA PHE A 302 -9.10 -14.27 -6.03
C PHE A 302 -9.46 -12.80 -6.26
N ALA A 303 -8.72 -11.88 -5.62
CA ALA A 303 -8.96 -10.44 -5.73
C ALA A 303 -8.82 -9.96 -7.17
N SER A 304 -7.75 -10.34 -7.89
CA SER A 304 -7.58 -9.98 -9.31
C SER A 304 -8.75 -10.48 -10.17
N THR A 305 -9.20 -11.72 -9.95
CA THR A 305 -10.32 -12.31 -10.71
C THR A 305 -11.64 -11.60 -10.38
N THR A 306 -11.89 -11.29 -9.11
CA THR A 306 -13.06 -10.52 -8.68
C THR A 306 -13.05 -9.11 -9.26
N MET A 307 -11.89 -8.43 -9.28
CA MET A 307 -11.75 -7.12 -9.90
C MET A 307 -12.05 -7.18 -11.41
N GLU A 308 -11.48 -8.15 -12.12
CA GLU A 308 -11.75 -8.39 -13.55
C GLU A 308 -13.25 -8.60 -13.79
N LEU A 309 -13.88 -9.48 -13.01
CA LEU A 309 -15.30 -9.81 -13.14
C LEU A 309 -16.22 -8.61 -12.89
N VAL A 310 -16.00 -7.90 -11.78
CA VAL A 310 -16.84 -6.76 -11.40
C VAL A 310 -16.66 -5.63 -12.41
N LEU A 311 -15.42 -5.27 -12.74
CA LEU A 311 -15.15 -4.20 -13.68
C LEU A 311 -15.70 -4.53 -15.09
N ALA A 312 -15.52 -5.76 -15.57
CA ALA A 312 -16.09 -6.20 -16.84
C ALA A 312 -17.61 -6.03 -16.87
N ASN A 313 -18.32 -6.47 -15.82
CA ASN A 313 -19.77 -6.32 -15.74
C ASN A 313 -20.19 -4.84 -15.69
N LEU A 314 -19.52 -4.00 -14.89
CA LEU A 314 -19.83 -2.57 -14.81
C LEU A 314 -19.66 -1.87 -16.16
N LEU A 315 -18.59 -2.19 -16.89
CA LEU A 315 -18.27 -1.54 -18.17
C LEU A 315 -19.08 -2.08 -19.35
N TYR A 316 -19.42 -3.37 -19.33
CA TYR A 316 -20.23 -3.98 -20.38
C TYR A 316 -21.68 -3.46 -20.32
N TYR A 317 -22.31 -3.50 -19.16
CA TYR A 317 -23.74 -3.19 -19.04
C TYR A 317 -24.07 -1.70 -18.96
N PHE A 318 -23.13 -0.85 -18.55
CA PHE A 318 -23.43 0.55 -18.29
C PHE A 318 -22.48 1.52 -19.01
N ASP A 319 -23.08 2.61 -19.50
CA ASP A 319 -22.43 3.88 -19.74
C ASP A 319 -22.42 4.68 -18.44
N TRP A 320 -21.28 5.30 -18.14
CA TRP A 320 -21.05 5.98 -16.87
C TRP A 320 -20.85 7.47 -17.11
N ALA A 321 -21.52 8.29 -16.31
CA ALA A 321 -21.43 9.74 -16.37
C ALA A 321 -21.37 10.35 -14.98
N ILE A 322 -20.73 11.52 -14.87
CA ILE A 322 -20.79 12.33 -13.66
C ILE A 322 -22.19 12.98 -13.57
N PRO A 323 -22.89 12.90 -12.42
CA PRO A 323 -24.18 13.56 -12.24
C PRO A 323 -24.12 15.05 -12.58
N GLY A 324 -25.13 15.56 -13.28
CA GLY A 324 -25.17 16.96 -13.72
C GLY A 324 -24.33 17.27 -14.97
N GLY A 325 -23.66 16.28 -15.57
CA GLY A 325 -22.90 16.47 -16.82
C GLY A 325 -21.59 17.24 -16.63
N ALA A 326 -21.07 17.30 -15.42
CA ALA A 326 -19.76 17.90 -15.14
C ALA A 326 -18.64 17.15 -15.87
N GLY A 327 -17.56 17.86 -16.21
CA GLY A 327 -16.41 17.27 -16.90
C GLY A 327 -15.56 16.37 -16.00
N PRO A 328 -14.77 15.43 -16.56
CA PRO A 328 -13.90 14.52 -15.82
C PRO A 328 -12.91 15.21 -14.88
N GLU A 329 -12.50 16.43 -15.22
CA GLU A 329 -11.59 17.28 -14.46
C GLU A 329 -12.11 17.64 -13.06
N THR A 330 -13.43 17.53 -12.85
CA THR A 330 -14.11 17.89 -11.60
C THR A 330 -14.02 16.80 -10.51
N LEU A 331 -13.61 15.58 -10.86
CA LEU A 331 -13.44 14.50 -9.88
C LEU A 331 -12.32 14.81 -8.86
N ASP A 332 -12.63 14.65 -7.57
CA ASP A 332 -11.65 14.70 -6.49
C ASP A 332 -10.83 13.40 -6.46
N MET A 333 -9.61 13.47 -6.99
CA MET A 333 -8.62 12.38 -6.96
C MET A 333 -7.78 12.38 -5.67
N GLY A 334 -8.25 13.07 -4.62
CA GLY A 334 -7.65 13.02 -3.30
C GLY A 334 -7.85 11.67 -2.63
N GLU A 335 -6.95 11.33 -1.71
CA GLU A 335 -7.00 10.08 -0.96
C GLU A 335 -7.05 10.32 0.56
N VAL A 336 -7.59 9.33 1.27
CA VAL A 336 -7.54 9.22 2.73
C VAL A 336 -6.72 7.98 3.07
N PHE A 337 -5.75 8.17 3.96
CA PHE A 337 -4.87 7.09 4.39
C PHE A 337 -5.46 6.33 5.57
N GLY A 338 -5.44 5.01 5.48
CA GLY A 338 -5.74 4.08 6.55
C GLY A 338 -4.98 2.77 6.33
N ILE A 339 -5.44 1.68 6.96
CA ILE A 339 -4.95 0.33 6.64
C ILE A 339 -5.20 0.05 5.14
N VAL A 340 -6.36 0.51 4.65
CA VAL A 340 -6.70 0.58 3.24
C VAL A 340 -6.70 2.06 2.84
N VAL A 341 -5.99 2.41 1.78
CA VAL A 341 -6.08 3.74 1.16
C VAL A 341 -7.37 3.79 0.36
N GLN A 342 -8.16 4.84 0.56
CA GLN A 342 -9.44 5.06 -0.10
C GLN A 342 -9.46 6.42 -0.78
N THR A 343 -10.39 6.60 -1.71
CA THR A 343 -10.73 7.94 -2.22
C THR A 343 -11.14 8.84 -1.05
N ARG A 344 -10.82 10.14 -1.14
CA ARG A 344 -11.20 11.10 -0.09
C ARG A 344 -12.69 11.37 -0.10
N SER A 345 -13.26 11.44 -1.29
CA SER A 345 -14.66 11.73 -1.52
C SER A 345 -15.26 10.54 -2.25
N SER A 346 -16.37 9.99 -1.75
CA SER A 346 -17.03 8.85 -2.39
C SER A 346 -17.35 9.14 -3.85
N LEU A 347 -16.99 8.21 -4.73
CA LEU A 347 -17.25 8.34 -6.16
C LEU A 347 -18.75 8.25 -6.45
N ARG A 348 -19.32 9.33 -6.99
CA ARG A 348 -20.73 9.40 -7.37
C ARG A 348 -20.86 9.44 -8.88
N LEU A 349 -21.34 8.34 -9.47
CA LEU A 349 -21.58 8.22 -10.90
C LEU A 349 -23.04 7.84 -11.17
N ARG A 350 -23.53 8.27 -12.33
CA ARG A 350 -24.81 7.82 -12.90
C ARG A 350 -24.52 6.69 -13.89
N ALA A 351 -25.08 5.52 -13.61
CA ALA A 351 -25.11 4.39 -14.54
C ALA A 351 -26.30 4.53 -15.49
N VAL A 352 -26.07 4.42 -16.79
CA VAL A 352 -27.08 4.37 -17.84
C VAL A 352 -26.90 3.05 -18.57
N ALA A 353 -27.97 2.28 -18.79
CA ALA A 353 -27.86 1.01 -19.52
C ALA A 353 -27.29 1.27 -20.93
N SER A 354 -26.25 0.52 -21.30
CA SER A 354 -25.56 0.72 -22.57
C SER A 354 -26.49 0.50 -23.77
N CYS A 355 -26.42 1.37 -24.79
CA CYS A 355 -27.33 1.33 -25.95
C CYS A 355 -27.28 0.02 -26.75
N HIS A 356 -26.14 -0.68 -26.80
CA HIS A 356 -26.01 -1.95 -27.51
C HIS A 356 -26.85 -3.09 -26.90
N LEU A 357 -27.47 -2.85 -25.74
CA LEU A 357 -28.41 -3.77 -25.09
C LEU A 357 -29.89 -3.39 -25.31
N GLN A 358 -30.17 -2.24 -25.93
CA GLN A 358 -31.51 -1.65 -26.06
C GLN A 358 -32.20 -1.94 -27.40
N GLU A 359 -31.61 -2.72 -28.30
CA GLU A 359 -32.21 -3.08 -29.61
C GLU A 359 -33.28 -4.19 -29.54
N HIS A 360 -33.87 -4.46 -28.37
CA HIS A 360 -34.99 -5.40 -28.22
C HIS A 360 -36.08 -4.90 -27.28
#